data_AF-A0A7W7W5Z9-F1
#
_entry.id   AF-A0A7W7W5Z9-F1
#
_cell.length_a   1.000
_cell.length_b   1.000
_cell.length_c   1.000
_cell.angle_alpha   90.00
_cell.angle_beta   90.00
_cell.angle_gamma   90.00
#
_symmetry.space_group_name_H-M   'P 1'
#
loop_
_entity.id
_entity.type
_entity.pdbx_description
1 polymer ?
#
loop_
_entity_poly.entity_id
_entity_poly.type
_entity_poly.pdbx_seq_one_letter_code
_entity_poly.pdbx_strand_id
1 'polypeptide(L)'
;MLVDVVGRRWRIEEDFQAAKGLTGLDQGQVTTWTSWRRWCLISMISYVLPAVIAGLEHRDSAEHAHVELVPVSCRELLKLLRILVPARPRQNIDPDHALHRSHWRRRHQHRAAACHRRWNEVTAVSVR
;
A
#
# COMPACT_ATOMS: atom_id res chain seq x y z
N MET A 1 -1.29 12.90 27.43
CA MET A 1 -2.58 13.16 26.77
C MET A 1 -2.45 14.04 25.51
N LEU A 2 -1.67 15.12 25.50
CA LEU A 2 -1.46 15.94 24.29
C LEU A 2 -0.71 15.20 23.16
N VAL A 3 0.31 14.41 23.50
CA VAL A 3 1.14 13.68 22.54
C VAL A 3 0.31 12.66 21.74
N ASP A 4 -0.64 11.98 22.37
CA ASP A 4 -1.51 11.01 21.68
C ASP A 4 -2.47 11.72 20.69
N VAL A 5 -3.03 12.87 21.09
CA VAL A 5 -3.91 13.67 20.21
C VAL A 5 -3.14 14.21 19.00
N VAL A 6 -1.93 14.73 19.21
CA VAL A 6 -1.05 15.21 18.12
C VAL A 6 -0.65 14.04 17.21
N GLY A 7 -0.32 12.88 17.78
CA GLY A 7 -0.01 11.67 17.02
C GLY A 7 -1.17 11.20 16.15
N ARG A 8 -2.41 11.21 16.67
CA ARG A 8 -3.61 10.88 15.89
C ARG A 8 -3.84 11.86 14.74
N ARG A 9 -3.69 13.17 15.00
CA ARG A 9 -3.83 14.20 13.96
C ARG A 9 -2.81 14.03 12.86
N TRP A 10 -1.56 13.71 13.21
CA TRP A 10 -0.49 13.47 12.24
C TRP A 10 -0.83 12.29 11.33
N ARG A 11 -1.31 11.18 11.90
CA ARG A 11 -1.70 9.99 11.14
C ARG A 11 -2.82 10.26 10.13
N ILE A 12 -3.80 11.10 10.51
CA ILE A 12 -4.88 11.53 9.60
C ILE A 12 -4.32 12.34 8.43
N GLU A 13 -3.34 13.21 8.67
CA GLU A 13 -2.69 13.98 7.59
C GLU A 13 -1.90 13.06 6.66
N GLU A 14 -1.17 12.09 7.20
CA GLU A 14 -0.45 11.08 6.40
C GLU A 14 -1.40 10.27 5.50
N ASP A 15 -2.54 9.82 6.06
CA ASP A 15 -3.57 9.12 5.30
C ASP A 15 -4.17 10.01 4.20
N PHE A 16 -4.38 11.30 4.48
CA PHE A 16 -4.89 12.28 3.50
C PHE A 16 -3.89 12.54 2.37
N GLN A 17 -2.59 12.65 2.68
CA GLN A 17 -1.54 12.78 1.68
C GLN A 17 -1.38 11.51 0.85
N ALA A 18 -1.49 10.34 1.47
CA ALA A 18 -1.49 9.07 0.76
C ALA A 18 -2.71 8.94 -0.18
N ALA A 19 -3.89 9.38 0.25
CA ALA A 19 -5.10 9.37 -0.56
C ALA A 19 -4.96 10.25 -1.83
N LYS A 20 -4.32 11.42 -1.73
CA LYS A 20 -3.97 12.25 -2.91
C LYS A 20 -3.10 11.48 -3.90
N GLY A 21 -1.98 10.92 -3.43
CA GLY A 21 -1.03 10.21 -4.29
C GLY A 21 -1.55 8.89 -4.88
N LEU A 22 -2.43 8.18 -4.17
CA LEU A 22 -2.87 6.83 -4.56
C LEU A 22 -4.24 6.79 -5.25
N THR A 23 -5.16 7.67 -4.85
CA THR A 23 -6.56 7.69 -5.32
C THR A 23 -6.95 8.98 -6.04
N GLY A 24 -6.02 9.93 -6.17
CA GLY A 24 -6.26 11.18 -6.89
C GLY A 24 -7.27 12.08 -6.20
N LEU A 25 -7.26 12.13 -4.87
CA LEU A 25 -8.19 12.95 -4.08
C LEU A 25 -8.20 14.43 -4.51
N ASP A 26 -7.06 14.94 -4.95
CA ASP A 26 -6.83 16.30 -5.44
C ASP A 26 -7.06 16.48 -6.95
N GLN A 27 -7.29 15.40 -7.70
CA GLN A 27 -7.43 15.40 -9.17
C GLN A 27 -8.89 15.56 -9.65
N GLY A 28 -9.85 15.68 -8.72
CA GLY A 28 -11.27 15.80 -9.04
C GLY A 28 -11.66 17.16 -9.61
N GLN A 29 -12.58 17.16 -10.58
CA GLN A 29 -13.13 18.40 -11.14
C GLN A 29 -14.05 19.09 -10.13
N VAL A 30 -13.68 20.32 -9.74
CA VAL A 30 -14.41 21.16 -8.76
C VAL A 30 -15.43 22.05 -9.46
N THR A 31 -16.24 21.48 -10.35
CA THR A 31 -17.22 22.26 -11.13
C THR A 31 -18.46 22.60 -10.31
N THR A 32 -18.85 21.75 -9.36
CA THR A 32 -19.99 21.96 -8.45
C THR A 32 -19.71 21.35 -7.08
N TRP A 33 -20.40 21.84 -6.04
CA TRP A 33 -20.33 21.29 -4.67
C TRP A 33 -20.64 19.78 -4.62
N THR A 34 -21.64 19.34 -5.38
CA THR A 34 -22.06 17.94 -5.44
C THR A 34 -21.03 17.06 -6.13
N SER A 35 -20.40 17.55 -7.21
CA SER A 35 -19.30 16.86 -7.91
C SER A 35 -18.11 16.68 -6.97
N TRP A 36 -17.66 17.76 -6.32
CA TRP A 36 -16.55 17.74 -5.38
C TRP A 36 -16.79 16.75 -4.23
N ARG A 37 -17.94 16.83 -3.57
CA ARG A 37 -18.28 15.94 -2.45
C ARG A 37 -18.30 14.47 -2.88
N ARG A 38 -18.86 14.15 -4.05
CA ARG A 38 -18.91 12.77 -4.58
C ARG A 38 -17.50 12.25 -4.88
N TRP A 39 -16.67 13.07 -5.52
CA TRP A 39 -15.28 12.71 -5.82
C TRP A 39 -14.49 12.42 -4.55
N CYS A 40 -14.52 13.33 -3.57
CA CYS A 40 -13.82 13.16 -2.30
C CYS A 40 -14.24 11.86 -1.58
N LEU A 41 -15.54 11.57 -1.52
CA LEU A 41 -16.05 10.35 -0.90
C LEU A 41 -15.54 9.08 -1.63
N ILE A 42 -15.59 9.06 -2.96
CA ILE A 42 -15.13 7.91 -3.75
C ILE A 42 -13.62 7.69 -3.58
N SER A 43 -12.81 8.74 -3.63
CA SER A 43 -11.37 8.65 -3.40
C SER A 43 -11.04 8.15 -2.00
N MET A 44 -11.71 8.67 -0.95
CA MET A 44 -11.51 8.21 0.43
C MET A 44 -11.92 6.75 0.62
N ILE A 45 -13.05 6.32 0.05
CA ILE A 45 -13.50 4.92 0.11
C ILE A 45 -12.53 4.00 -0.64
N SER A 46 -12.02 4.44 -1.78
CA SER A 46 -11.01 3.69 -2.52
C SER A 46 -9.71 3.54 -1.74
N TYR A 47 -9.35 4.50 -0.88
CA TYR A 47 -8.13 4.46 -0.07
C TYR A 47 -8.30 3.67 1.23
N VAL A 48 -9.45 3.75 1.90
CA VAL A 48 -9.64 3.10 3.21
C VAL A 48 -9.58 1.57 3.12
N LEU A 49 -10.16 0.97 2.07
CA LEU A 49 -10.13 -0.48 1.86
C LEU A 49 -8.68 -1.04 1.84
N PRO A 50 -7.79 -0.58 0.94
CA PRO A 50 -6.40 -1.05 0.89
C PRO A 50 -5.57 -0.64 2.09
N ALA A 51 -5.85 0.52 2.71
CA ALA A 51 -5.15 0.93 3.93
C ALA A 51 -5.44 -0.02 5.10
N VAL A 52 -6.72 -0.40 5.28
CA VAL A 52 -7.12 -1.35 6.33
C VAL A 52 -6.54 -2.73 6.06
N ILE A 53 -6.65 -3.25 4.83
CA ILE A 53 -6.15 -4.60 4.53
C ILE A 53 -4.63 -4.66 4.67
N ALA A 54 -3.89 -3.68 4.15
CA ALA A 54 -2.43 -3.63 4.32
C ALA A 54 -2.04 -3.48 5.80
N GLY A 55 -2.81 -2.73 6.59
CA GLY A 55 -2.62 -2.61 8.03
C GLY A 55 -2.83 -3.94 8.76
N LEU A 56 -3.85 -4.71 8.39
CA LEU A 56 -4.09 -6.05 8.94
C LEU A 56 -2.97 -7.03 8.55
N GLU A 57 -2.57 -7.07 7.28
CA GLU A 57 -1.46 -7.91 6.82
C GLU A 57 -0.14 -7.56 7.52
N HIS A 58 0.12 -6.27 7.77
CA HIS A 58 1.35 -5.86 8.43
C HIS A 58 1.40 -6.31 9.90
N ARG A 59 0.25 -6.29 10.59
CA ARG A 59 0.14 -6.82 11.97
C ARG A 59 0.33 -8.33 12.00
N ASP A 60 -0.29 -9.04 11.06
CA ASP A 60 -0.14 -10.49 10.91
C ASP A 60 1.30 -10.88 10.56
N SER A 61 1.96 -10.13 9.68
CA SER A 61 3.37 -10.34 9.33
C SER A 61 4.32 -10.09 10.51
N ALA A 62 3.98 -9.14 11.39
CA ALA A 62 4.76 -8.86 12.59
C ALA A 62 4.65 -10.01 13.62
N GLU A 63 3.50 -10.68 13.66
CA GLU A 63 3.27 -11.87 14.49
C GLU A 63 3.95 -13.12 13.87
N HIS A 64 3.88 -13.26 12.54
CA HIS A 64 4.48 -14.35 11.78
C HIS A 64 5.82 -13.95 11.15
N ALA A 65 6.86 -13.75 11.98
CA ALA A 65 8.20 -13.31 11.56
C ALA A 65 8.95 -14.23 10.57
N HIS A 66 8.37 -15.38 10.18
CA HIS A 66 8.99 -16.39 9.31
C HIS A 66 8.58 -16.31 7.84
N VAL A 67 7.72 -15.35 7.45
CA VAL A 67 7.29 -15.23 6.06
C VAL A 67 8.36 -14.52 5.24
N GLU A 68 8.99 -15.22 4.28
CA GLU A 68 9.97 -14.65 3.33
C GLU A 68 9.33 -13.73 2.25
N LEU A 69 8.34 -12.93 2.64
CA LEU A 69 7.54 -12.11 1.74
C LEU A 69 7.39 -10.71 2.31
N VAL A 70 7.63 -9.70 1.48
CA VAL A 70 7.29 -8.32 1.86
C VAL A 70 5.76 -8.20 1.99
N PRO A 71 5.21 -7.59 3.06
CA PRO A 71 3.78 -7.37 3.21
C PRO A 71 3.22 -6.52 2.05
N VAL A 72 1.95 -6.71 1.67
CA VAL A 72 1.40 -5.95 0.54
C VAL A 72 1.33 -4.46 0.90
N SER A 73 1.79 -3.61 -0.01
CA SER A 73 1.61 -2.16 0.16
C SER A 73 0.20 -1.73 -0.28
N CYS A 74 -0.33 -0.65 0.29
CA CYS A 74 -1.62 -0.08 -0.13
C CYS A 74 -1.67 0.18 -1.64
N ARG A 75 -0.56 0.62 -2.24
CA ARG A 75 -0.43 0.88 -3.68
C ARG A 75 -0.52 -0.40 -4.51
N GLU A 76 0.09 -1.48 -4.06
CA GLU A 76 0.02 -2.77 -4.73
C GLU A 76 -1.39 -3.36 -4.60
N LEU A 77 -2.00 -3.24 -3.43
CA LEU A 77 -3.38 -3.68 -3.20
C LEU A 77 -4.37 -2.91 -4.08
N LEU A 78 -4.25 -1.58 -4.16
CA LEU A 78 -5.04 -0.76 -5.10
C LEU A 78 -4.89 -1.21 -6.55
N LYS A 79 -3.65 -1.50 -6.98
CA LYS A 79 -3.40 -2.01 -8.33
C LYS A 79 -4.08 -3.36 -8.56
N LEU A 80 -3.99 -4.28 -7.60
CA LEU A 80 -4.64 -5.59 -7.69
C LEU A 80 -6.17 -5.46 -7.69
N LEU A 81 -6.75 -4.65 -6.81
CA LEU A 81 -8.20 -4.39 -6.80
C LEU A 81 -8.68 -3.81 -8.13
N ARG A 82 -7.93 -2.88 -8.75
CA ARG A 82 -8.27 -2.31 -10.07
C ARG A 82 -8.21 -3.32 -11.22
N ILE A 83 -7.46 -4.41 -11.05
CA ILE A 83 -7.38 -5.51 -12.01
C ILE A 83 -8.49 -6.54 -11.75
N LEU A 84 -8.73 -6.89 -10.49
CA LEU A 84 -9.56 -8.03 -10.11
C LEU A 84 -11.04 -7.69 -9.91
N VAL A 85 -11.38 -6.46 -9.51
CA VAL A 85 -12.75 -6.07 -9.12
C VAL A 85 -13.61 -5.61 -10.30
N PRO A 86 -13.14 -4.73 -11.21
CA PRO A 86 -13.99 -4.26 -12.29
C PRO A 86 -14.26 -5.37 -13.31
N ALA A 87 -15.53 -5.73 -13.51
CA ALA A 87 -15.98 -6.52 -14.65
C ALA A 87 -15.89 -5.69 -15.94
N ARG A 88 -14.67 -5.39 -16.40
CA ARG A 88 -14.44 -4.68 -17.67
C ARG A 88 -14.16 -5.69 -18.78
N PRO A 89 -14.79 -5.59 -19.95
CA PRO A 89 -14.62 -6.56 -21.04
C PRO A 89 -13.24 -6.54 -21.73
N ARG A 90 -12.27 -5.73 -21.26
CA ARG A 90 -11.02 -5.45 -21.99
C ARG A 90 -9.73 -5.64 -21.20
N GLN A 91 -9.79 -6.07 -19.93
CA GLN A 91 -8.55 -6.46 -19.25
C GLN A 91 -8.31 -7.95 -19.54
N ASN A 92 -7.62 -8.24 -20.64
CA ASN A 92 -7.09 -9.58 -20.95
C ASN A 92 -5.90 -9.94 -20.04
N ILE A 93 -5.92 -9.45 -18.78
CA ILE A 93 -4.89 -9.72 -17.79
C ILE A 93 -5.44 -10.86 -16.95
N ASP A 94 -4.82 -12.02 -17.10
CA ASP A 94 -5.10 -13.18 -16.29
C ASP A 94 -4.92 -12.83 -14.79
N PRO A 95 -5.98 -12.94 -13.96
CA PRO A 95 -5.93 -12.72 -12.52
C PRO A 95 -4.79 -13.49 -11.83
N ASP A 96 -4.59 -14.75 -12.21
CA ASP A 96 -3.54 -15.60 -11.65
C ASP A 96 -2.16 -15.08 -12.02
N HIS A 97 -1.99 -14.60 -13.25
CA HIS A 97 -0.74 -13.96 -13.67
C HIS A 97 -0.45 -12.67 -12.87
N ALA A 98 -1.46 -11.85 -12.60
CA ALA A 98 -1.29 -10.62 -11.81
C ALA A 98 -0.88 -10.91 -10.36
N LEU A 99 -1.53 -11.90 -9.73
CA LEU A 99 -1.21 -12.35 -8.38
C LEU A 99 0.16 -13.01 -8.32
N HIS A 100 0.48 -13.91 -9.26
CA HIS A 100 1.78 -14.56 -9.37
C HIS A 100 2.90 -13.52 -9.49
N ARG A 101 2.73 -12.53 -10.37
CA ARG A 101 3.73 -11.47 -10.55
C ARG A 101 3.90 -10.61 -9.31
N SER A 102 2.81 -10.33 -8.57
CA SER A 102 2.88 -9.65 -7.27
C SER A 102 3.68 -10.47 -6.25
N HIS A 103 3.34 -11.74 -6.09
CA HIS A 103 4.01 -12.65 -5.15
C HIS A 103 5.50 -12.80 -5.47
N TRP A 104 5.85 -13.04 -6.74
CA TRP A 104 7.24 -13.16 -7.18
C TRP A 104 8.05 -11.89 -6.86
N ARG A 105 7.52 -10.70 -7.18
CA ARG A 105 8.21 -9.43 -6.90
C ARG A 105 8.45 -9.23 -5.40
N ARG A 106 7.43 -9.46 -4.57
CA ARG A 106 7.53 -9.26 -3.11
C ARG A 106 8.52 -10.23 -2.48
N ARG A 107 8.56 -11.48 -2.96
CA ARG A 107 9.57 -12.45 -2.52
C ARG A 107 10.98 -12.03 -2.95
N HIS A 108 11.13 -11.57 -4.19
CA HIS A 108 12.40 -11.09 -4.68
C HIS A 108 12.91 -9.86 -3.90
N GLN A 109 12.03 -8.91 -3.59
CA GLN A 109 12.34 -7.75 -2.75
C GLN A 109 12.79 -8.17 -1.34
N HIS A 110 12.12 -9.13 -0.72
CA HIS A 110 12.53 -9.67 0.58
C HIS A 110 13.95 -10.24 0.51
N ARG A 111 14.23 -11.07 -0.50
CA ARG A 111 15.56 -11.67 -0.71
C ARG A 111 16.63 -10.61 -0.97
N ALA A 112 16.35 -9.62 -1.81
CA ALA A 112 17.27 -8.52 -2.08
C ALA A 112 17.59 -7.72 -0.80
N ALA A 113 16.57 -7.41 0.02
CA ALA A 113 16.76 -6.72 1.29
C ALA A 113 17.57 -7.55 2.29
N ALA A 114 17.33 -8.87 2.36
CA ALA A 114 18.10 -9.78 3.22
C ALA A 114 19.58 -9.87 2.79
N CYS A 115 19.85 -9.99 1.49
CA CYS A 115 21.22 -9.95 0.96
C CYS A 115 21.90 -8.62 1.26
N HIS A 116 21.19 -7.51 1.09
CA HIS A 116 21.71 -6.18 1.39
C HIS A 116 22.05 -6.01 2.89
N ARG A 117 21.15 -6.44 3.80
CA ARG A 117 21.43 -6.44 5.24
C ARG A 117 22.67 -7.26 5.59
N ARG A 118 22.75 -8.49 5.06
CA ARG A 118 23.90 -9.38 5.26
C ARG A 118 25.21 -8.76 4.77
N TRP A 119 25.19 -8.09 3.62
CA TRP A 119 26.36 -7.37 3.10
C TRP A 119 26.82 -6.25 4.04
N ASN A 120 25.86 -5.46 4.55
CA ASN A 120 26.17 -4.36 5.48
C ASN A 120 26.74 -4.88 6.80
N GLU A 121 26.22 -5.99 7.32
CA GLU A 121 26.74 -6.65 8.53
C GLU A 121 28.19 -7.11 8.34
N VAL A 122 28.49 -7.81 7.23
CA VAL A 122 29.85 -8.25 6.91
C VAL A 122 30.79 -7.06 6.76
N THR A 123 30.36 -6.01 6.07
CA THR A 123 31.18 -4.80 5.87
C THR A 123 31.43 -4.08 7.21
N ALA A 124 30.43 -4.01 8.08
CA ALA A 124 30.55 -3.37 9.40
C ALA A 124 31.51 -4.13 10.34
N VAL A 125 31.58 -5.46 10.23
CA VAL A 125 32.55 -6.28 10.99
C VAL A 125 33.96 -6.11 10.43
N SER A 126 34.13 -6.03 9.11
CA SER A 126 35.45 -5.89 8.47
C SER A 126 36.09 -4.50 8.63
N VAL A 127 35.31 -3.46 8.93
CA VAL A 127 35.78 -2.07 9.10
C VAL A 127 36.11 -1.75 10.58
N ARG A 128 35.84 -2.67 11.51
CA ARG A 128 36.09 -2.52 12.95
C ARG A 128 37.39 -3.18 13.37
#